data_AF-A0A3C0PQ88-F1
#
_entry.id   AF-A0A3C0PQ88-F1
#
_cell.length_a   1.000
_cell.length_b   1.000
_cell.length_c   1.000
_cell.angle_alpha   90.00
_cell.angle_beta   90.00
_cell.angle_gamma   90.00
#
_symmetry.space_group_name_H-M   'P 1'
#
loop_
_entity.id
_entity.type
_entity.pdbx_description
1 polymer ?
#
loop_
_entity_poly.entity_id
_entity_poly.type
_entity_poly.pdbx_seq_one_letter_code
_entity_poly.pdbx_strand_id
1 'polypeptide(L)' 'GNNRQTLTDEDAEGRALFETWCRAAGCEMGLDQMGNMFAHRPGTDSTSLPVYVGSHLDTQPTGGKYDGVLGVL' A
#
# COMPACT_ATOMS: atom_id res chain seq x y z
N GLY A 1 3.43 -2.80 20.58
CA GLY A 1 3.78 -3.06 19.17
C GLY A 1 2.89 -2.22 18.29
N ASN A 2 3.02 -2.31 16.98
CA ASN A 2 2.00 -1.81 16.07
C ASN A 2 0.85 -2.81 16.00
N ASN A 3 -0.37 -2.32 15.93
CA ASN A 3 -1.58 -3.13 15.83
C ASN A 3 -2.47 -2.56 14.73
N ARG A 4 -2.29 -3.06 13.50
CA ARG A 4 -3.11 -2.68 12.34
C ARG A 4 -3.55 -3.97 11.65
N GLN A 5 -4.38 -4.76 12.32
CA GLN A 5 -4.83 -6.02 11.74
C GLN A 5 -5.72 -5.75 10.53
N THR A 6 -5.64 -6.60 9.51
CA THR A 6 -6.37 -6.44 8.25
C THR A 6 -7.85 -6.16 8.48
N LEU A 7 -8.38 -5.12 7.80
CA LEU A 7 -9.78 -4.68 7.84
C LEU A 7 -10.26 -4.08 9.17
N THR A 8 -9.35 -3.73 10.08
CA THR A 8 -9.67 -2.87 11.23
C THR A 8 -9.66 -1.40 10.84
N ASP A 9 -10.20 -0.53 11.71
CA ASP A 9 -10.16 0.92 11.49
C ASP A 9 -8.71 1.42 11.41
N GLU A 10 -7.78 0.83 12.18
CA GLU A 10 -6.36 1.18 12.14
C GLU A 10 -5.66 0.78 10.82
N ASP A 11 -6.09 -0.32 10.19
CA ASP A 11 -5.64 -0.68 8.84
C ASP A 11 -6.22 0.30 7.80
N ALA A 12 -7.50 0.66 7.94
CA ALA A 12 -8.16 1.64 7.06
C ALA A 12 -7.48 3.02 7.12
N GLU A 13 -7.15 3.51 8.32
CA GLU A 13 -6.42 4.77 8.51
C GLU A 13 -5.03 4.73 7.85
N GLY A 14 -4.29 3.63 8.03
CA GLY A 14 -2.98 3.44 7.41
C GLY A 14 -3.04 3.42 5.88
N ARG A 15 -4.04 2.75 5.32
CA ARG A 15 -4.30 2.68 3.88
C ARG A 15 -4.70 4.02 3.28
N ALA A 16 -5.57 4.78 3.96
CA ALA A 16 -5.96 6.12 3.53
C ALA A 16 -4.77 7.10 3.53
N LEU A 17 -3.88 6.98 4.52
CA LEU A 17 -2.64 7.76 4.57
C LEU A 17 -1.71 7.40 3.40
N PHE A 18 -1.51 6.09 3.15
CA PHE A 18 -0.73 5.62 2.01
C PHE A 18 -1.29 6.12 0.67
N GLU A 19 -2.60 6.05 0.48
CA GLU A 19 -3.26 6.58 -0.71
C GLU A 19 -2.96 8.07 -0.93
N THR A 20 -3.00 8.86 0.14
CA THR A 20 -2.71 10.30 0.10
C THR A 20 -1.26 10.55 -0.37
N TRP A 21 -0.30 9.78 0.15
CA TRP A 21 1.09 9.90 -0.26
C TRP A 21 1.32 9.47 -1.71
N CYS A 22 0.72 8.37 -2.16
CA CYS A 22 0.84 7.93 -3.54
C CYS A 22 0.23 8.93 -4.52
N ARG A 23 -0.93 9.50 -4.22
CA ARG A 23 -1.54 10.57 -5.03
C ARG A 23 -0.63 11.81 -5.09
N ALA A 24 -0.04 12.21 -3.96
CA ALA A 24 0.92 13.31 -3.91
C ALA A 24 2.20 13.02 -4.72
N ALA A 25 2.59 11.76 -4.85
CA ALA A 25 3.70 11.30 -5.69
C ALA A 25 3.34 11.19 -7.20
N GLY A 26 2.10 11.51 -7.57
CA GLY A 26 1.61 11.45 -8.95
C GLY A 26 1.20 10.06 -9.42
N CYS A 27 0.92 9.14 -8.49
CA CYS A 27 0.40 7.82 -8.82
C CYS A 27 -1.14 7.84 -8.95
N GLU A 28 -1.65 6.99 -9.84
CA GLU A 28 -3.06 6.62 -9.90
C GLU A 28 -3.32 5.46 -8.93
N MET A 29 -4.37 5.57 -8.12
CA MET A 29 -4.70 4.58 -7.09
C MET A 29 -5.85 3.69 -7.55
N GLY A 30 -5.71 2.38 -7.30
CA GLY A 30 -6.74 1.38 -7.55
C GLY A 30 -6.79 0.32 -6.45
N LEU A 31 -7.94 -0.32 -6.33
CA LEU A 31 -8.20 -1.46 -5.43
C LEU A 31 -8.76 -2.61 -6.26
N ASP A 32 -8.34 -3.84 -5.97
CA ASP A 32 -9.00 -5.03 -6.51
C ASP A 32 -10.17 -5.48 -5.62
N GLN A 33 -10.86 -6.56 -6.04
CA GLN A 33 -12.00 -7.11 -5.33
C GLN A 33 -11.64 -7.70 -3.95
N MET A 34 -10.36 -7.98 -3.70
CA MET A 34 -9.86 -8.52 -2.43
C MET A 34 -9.25 -7.43 -1.52
N GLY A 35 -9.26 -6.17 -1.96
CA GLY A 35 -8.74 -5.04 -1.19
C GLY A 35 -7.22 -4.84 -1.31
N ASN A 36 -6.56 -5.44 -2.29
CA ASN A 36 -5.17 -5.10 -2.59
C ASN A 36 -5.10 -3.71 -3.23
N MET A 37 -4.20 -2.86 -2.75
CA MET A 37 -4.00 -1.51 -3.27
C MET A 37 -2.89 -1.49 -4.31
N PHE A 38 -3.15 -0.80 -5.41
CA PHE A 38 -2.19 -0.58 -6.48
C PHE A 38 -1.97 0.93 -6.65
N ALA A 39 -0.71 1.36 -6.56
CA ALA A 39 -0.27 2.71 -6.90
C ALA A 39 0.48 2.65 -8.23
N HIS A 40 -0.18 3.06 -9.31
CA HIS A 40 0.40 3.00 -10.65
C HIS A 40 1.02 4.35 -11.02
N ARG A 41 2.33 4.33 -11.32
CA ARG A 41 3.02 5.45 -11.93
C ARG A 41 3.27 5.13 -13.41
N PRO A 42 2.73 5.91 -14.36
CA PRO A 42 2.89 5.60 -15.78
C PRO A 42 4.37 5.66 -16.19
N GLY A 43 4.80 4.64 -16.93
CA GLY A 43 6.09 4.64 -17.63
C GLY A 43 6.04 5.44 -18.93
N THR A 44 7.17 5.50 -19.64
CA THR A 44 7.26 6.16 -20.95
C THR A 44 6.70 5.32 -22.10
N ASP A 45 6.49 4.02 -21.90
CA ASP A 45 5.84 3.10 -22.83
C ASP A 45 4.63 2.45 -22.16
N SER A 46 3.44 2.72 -22.69
CA SER A 46 2.17 2.23 -22.15
C SER A 46 1.84 0.77 -22.52
N THR A 47 2.64 0.14 -23.38
CA THR A 47 2.46 -1.25 -23.83
C THR A 47 3.35 -2.25 -23.08
N SER A 48 4.38 -1.75 -22.41
CA SER A 48 5.25 -2.56 -21.57
C SER A 48 4.52 -3.09 -20.34
N LEU A 49 4.93 -4.28 -19.88
CA LEU A 49 4.43 -4.84 -18.62
C LEU A 49 4.93 -4.02 -17.43
N PRO A 50 4.10 -3.85 -16.38
CA PRO A 50 4.50 -3.14 -15.17
C PRO A 50 5.56 -3.92 -14.39
N VAL A 51 6.45 -3.18 -13.74
CA VAL A 51 7.33 -3.71 -12.70
C VAL A 51 6.64 -3.50 -11.36
N TYR A 52 6.40 -4.57 -10.62
CA TYR A 52 5.76 -4.52 -9.31
C TYR A 52 6.79 -4.42 -8.19
N VAL A 53 6.51 -3.53 -7.23
CA VAL A 53 7.17 -3.45 -5.93
C VAL A 53 6.08 -3.42 -4.88
N GLY A 54 6.23 -4.20 -3.81
CA GLY A 54 5.23 -4.22 -2.76
C GLY A 54 5.57 -5.16 -1.60
N SER A 55 4.75 -5.07 -0.56
CA SER A 55 4.78 -5.91 0.63
C SER A 55 3.38 -5.85 1.29
N HIS A 56 3.27 -5.52 2.57
CA HIS A 56 1.98 -5.38 3.27
C HIS A 56 1.99 -4.25 4.32
N LEU A 57 0.80 -3.71 4.64
CA LEU A 57 0.63 -2.61 5.61
C LEU A 57 0.08 -3.07 6.95
N ASP A 58 -0.60 -4.22 6.98
CA ASP A 58 -1.17 -4.81 8.18
C ASP A 58 -0.07 -5.38 9.10
N THR A 59 -0.41 -5.57 10.37
CA THR A 59 0.51 -6.13 11.36
C THR A 59 -0.17 -7.15 12.25
N GLN A 60 0.64 -8.00 12.88
CA GLN A 60 0.22 -8.73 14.07
C GLN A 60 -0.13 -7.76 15.22
N PRO A 61 -0.90 -8.18 16.25
CA PRO A 61 -1.33 -7.29 17.35
C PRO A 61 -0.20 -6.59 18.12
N THR A 62 0.98 -7.21 18.18
CA THR A 62 2.18 -6.62 18.78
C THR A 62 3.32 -6.48 17.78
N GLY A 63 3.00 -6.27 16.50
CA GLY A 63 3.93 -6.26 15.38
C GLY A 63 5.05 -5.22 15.48
N GLY A 64 6.14 -5.48 14.75
CA GLY A 64 7.28 -4.57 14.63
C GLY A 64 6.96 -3.31 13.81
N LYS A 65 7.88 -2.34 13.80
CA LYS A 65 7.73 -1.09 13.04
C LYS A 65 8.09 -1.20 11.56
N TYR A 66 8.80 -2.25 11.16
CA TYR A 66 9.41 -2.36 9.83
C TYR A 66 8.90 -3.53 9.02
N ASP A 67 8.32 -4.53 9.68
CA ASP A 67 7.75 -5.70 9.02
C ASP A 67 6.58 -5.26 8.12
N GLY A 68 6.60 -5.70 6.86
CA GLY A 68 5.70 -5.25 5.81
C GLY A 68 5.97 -3.82 5.32
N VAL A 69 5.72 -2.84 6.18
CA VAL A 69 5.61 -1.42 5.79
C VAL A 69 6.87 -0.86 5.14
N LEU A 70 8.06 -1.34 5.50
CA LEU A 70 9.33 -0.89 4.88
C LEU A 70 9.42 -1.29 3.39
N GLY A 71 8.76 -2.37 2.99
CA GLY A 71 8.71 -2.78 1.58
C GLY A 71 7.62 -2.08 0.76
N VAL A 72 6.77 -1.27 1.40
CA VAL A 72 5.66 -0.54 0.76
C VAL A 72 6.01 0.95 0.52
N LEU A 73 6.73 1.58 1.45
CA LEU A 73 7.10 3.01 1.43
C LEU A 73 8.45 3.26 0.76
#